data_AF-A0A8I1T8H4-F1
#
_entry.id   AF-A0A8I1T8H4-F1
#
_cell.length_a   1.000
_cell.length_b   1.000
_cell.length_c   1.000
_cell.angle_alpha   90.00
_cell.angle_beta   90.00
_cell.angle_gamma   90.00
#
_symmetry.space_group_name_H-M   'P 1'
#
loop_
_entity.id
_entity.type
_entity.pdbx_description
1 polymer ?
#
loop_
_entity_poly.entity_id
_entity_poly.type
_entity_poly.pdbx_seq_one_letter_code
_entity_poly.pdbx_strand_id
1 'polypeptide(L)'
;MAMKAIGYMGLALALAFPASGEAAELRHRTDYSIALAGLPIARASFSTVMNSRRYTISGDIQSAGLADLVTTISAKTSVSGTLGRDRLHADNYLLDYTNGKRQRLYEVDFRNGNVVSTAIRPQPKRDPDSWIPVSARDLRAVLDPISGLIFPAKSRICPQTLPIYDGESRMDLVLSSKGEKPFSTKGFAGDTLVCGVRYVPRSGYRKGRKDIDYLRGSKAMEIWFAKAEAVNVYAPVYVKIPTQYGTLTISAVRFGG
;
A
#
# COMPACT_ATOMS: atom_id res chain seq x y z
N MET A 1 -77.26 35.97 13.02
CA MET A 1 -77.03 34.74 13.82
C MET A 1 -76.14 33.81 13.00
N ALA A 2 -75.08 33.32 13.63
CA ALA A 2 -73.89 32.71 13.03
C ALA A 2 -74.06 31.24 12.59
N MET A 3 -72.98 30.73 11.95
CA MET A 3 -72.53 29.33 11.77
C MET A 3 -72.70 28.77 10.35
N LYS A 4 -71.72 28.10 9.74
CA LYS A 4 -70.28 27.85 9.98
C LYS A 4 -69.77 27.28 8.64
N ALA A 5 -68.66 27.79 8.11
CA ALA A 5 -68.01 27.21 6.93
C ALA A 5 -67.23 25.96 7.35
N ILE A 6 -67.54 24.81 6.76
CA ILE A 6 -66.82 23.54 6.96
C ILE A 6 -65.66 23.52 5.96
N GLY A 7 -64.45 23.80 6.44
CA GLY A 7 -63.23 23.67 5.66
C GLY A 7 -62.82 22.20 5.55
N TYR A 8 -62.70 21.70 4.32
CA TYR A 8 -62.11 20.40 4.04
C TYR A 8 -60.59 20.49 4.24
N MET A 9 -60.11 19.87 5.30
CA MET A 9 -58.69 19.74 5.62
C MET A 9 -58.08 18.64 4.75
N GLY A 10 -57.38 19.02 3.69
CA GLY A 10 -56.66 18.10 2.82
C GLY A 10 -55.51 17.42 3.57
N LEU A 11 -55.58 16.10 3.69
CA LEU A 11 -54.53 15.27 4.28
C LEU A 11 -53.39 15.12 3.27
N ALA A 12 -52.39 16.00 3.36
CA ALA A 12 -51.16 15.89 2.58
C ALA A 12 -50.30 14.74 3.13
N LEU A 13 -50.28 13.60 2.43
CA LEU A 13 -49.43 12.46 2.73
C LEU A 13 -47.99 12.81 2.33
N ALA A 14 -47.19 13.27 3.30
CA ALA A 14 -45.76 13.53 3.11
C ALA A 14 -45.03 12.19 2.85
N LEU A 15 -44.64 11.95 1.59
CA LEU A 15 -43.72 10.90 1.22
C LEU A 15 -42.35 11.22 1.83
N ALA A 16 -42.04 10.63 2.98
CA ALA A 16 -40.71 10.64 3.55
C ALA A 16 -39.79 9.82 2.63
N PHE A 17 -39.07 10.51 1.75
CA PHE A 17 -37.96 9.91 1.04
C PHE A 17 -36.89 9.52 2.07
N PRO A 18 -36.40 8.27 2.09
CA PRO A 18 -35.26 7.93 2.92
C PRO A 18 -34.09 8.79 2.46
N ALA A 19 -33.58 9.63 3.36
CA ALA A 19 -32.31 10.31 3.14
C ALA A 19 -31.27 9.21 2.91
N SER A 20 -30.72 9.13 1.70
CA SER A 20 -29.57 8.28 1.40
C SER A 20 -28.45 8.71 2.34
N GLY A 21 -28.25 7.95 3.42
CA GLY A 21 -27.16 8.19 4.35
C GLY A 21 -25.86 8.14 3.58
N GLU A 22 -25.16 9.26 3.51
CA GLU A 22 -23.80 9.31 2.99
C GLU A 22 -22.97 8.35 3.83
N ALA A 23 -22.41 7.31 3.20
CA ALA A 23 -21.63 6.32 3.92
C ALA A 23 -20.48 7.04 4.63
N ALA A 24 -20.38 6.85 5.94
CA ALA A 24 -19.38 7.52 6.75
C ALA A 24 -17.98 7.28 6.16
N GLU A 25 -17.26 8.38 5.94
CA GLU A 25 -15.89 8.31 5.47
C GLU A 25 -15.00 7.75 6.59
N LEU A 26 -14.41 6.58 6.34
CA LEU A 26 -13.50 5.92 7.26
C LEU A 26 -12.09 6.40 7.00
N ARG A 27 -11.37 6.75 8.07
CA ARG A 27 -9.97 7.19 8.01
C ARG A 27 -9.09 6.28 8.83
N HIS A 28 -7.87 6.08 8.36
CA HIS A 28 -6.84 5.35 9.09
C HIS A 28 -5.46 5.89 8.77
N ARG A 29 -4.69 6.19 9.81
CA ARG A 29 -3.30 6.64 9.69
C ARG A 29 -2.31 5.58 10.18
N THR A 30 -1.21 5.42 9.44
CA THR A 30 -0.07 4.61 9.86
C THR A 30 1.22 5.41 9.71
N ASP A 31 1.99 5.52 10.78
CA ASP A 31 3.31 6.15 10.77
C ASP A 31 4.37 5.07 11.01
N TYR A 32 5.49 5.11 10.28
CA TYR A 32 6.58 4.14 10.35
C TYR A 32 7.93 4.80 10.66
N SER A 33 8.76 4.07 11.40
CA SER A 33 10.20 4.30 11.48
C SER A 33 10.92 3.24 10.63
N ILE A 34 11.87 3.70 9.80
CA ILE A 34 12.68 2.85 8.94
C ILE A 34 14.12 2.91 9.45
N ALA A 35 14.71 1.74 9.71
CA ALA A 35 16.06 1.63 10.22
C ALA A 35 16.90 0.62 9.43
N LEU A 36 18.20 0.87 9.31
CA LEU A 36 19.18 -0.05 8.76
C LEU A 36 20.20 -0.39 9.85
N ALA A 37 20.37 -1.69 10.12
CA ALA A 37 21.23 -2.17 11.21
C ALA A 37 20.90 -1.53 12.58
N GLY A 38 19.62 -1.20 12.81
CA GLY A 38 19.13 -0.55 14.04
C GLY A 38 19.25 0.97 14.04
N LEU A 39 19.90 1.58 13.05
CA LEU A 39 20.03 3.04 12.95
C LEU A 39 18.88 3.62 12.12
N PRO A 40 18.08 4.58 12.64
CA PRO A 40 17.02 5.21 11.87
C PRO A 40 17.57 5.94 10.64
N ILE A 41 17.00 5.65 9.46
CA ILE A 41 17.40 6.26 8.18
C ILE A 41 16.27 7.02 7.49
N ALA A 42 15.02 6.72 7.83
CA ALA A 42 13.85 7.36 7.24
C ALA A 42 12.60 7.21 8.13
N ARG A 43 11.58 8.02 7.82
CA ARG A 43 10.22 7.93 8.38
C ARG A 43 9.23 7.91 7.23
N ALA A 44 8.08 7.29 7.45
CA ALA A 44 6.98 7.31 6.50
C ALA A 44 5.66 7.57 7.23
N SER A 45 4.75 8.31 6.60
CA SER A 45 3.38 8.52 7.08
C SER A 45 2.41 8.19 5.97
N PHE A 46 1.44 7.31 6.23
CA PHE A 46 0.39 6.93 5.31
C PHE A 46 -0.98 7.29 5.88
N SER A 47 -1.83 7.85 5.03
CA SER A 47 -3.22 8.17 5.33
C SER A 47 -4.11 7.40 4.37
N THR A 48 -5.03 6.62 4.92
CA THR A 48 -6.03 5.87 4.17
C THR A 48 -7.39 6.53 4.40
N VAL A 49 -8.10 6.77 3.30
CA VAL A 49 -9.48 7.22 3.29
C VAL A 49 -10.31 6.18 2.55
N MET A 50 -11.38 5.70 3.16
CA MET A 50 -12.30 4.75 2.56
C MET A 50 -13.71 5.32 2.60
N ASN A 51 -14.36 5.35 1.44
CA ASN A 51 -15.76 5.69 1.31
C ASN A 51 -16.48 4.53 0.61
N SER A 52 -17.35 3.85 1.36
CA SER A 52 -18.08 2.67 0.89
C SER A 52 -17.14 1.56 0.37
N ARG A 53 -16.91 1.51 -0.94
CA ARG A 53 -16.03 0.55 -1.62
C ARG A 53 -14.85 1.21 -2.31
N ARG A 54 -14.70 2.52 -2.26
CA ARG A 54 -13.55 3.23 -2.82
C ARG A 54 -12.54 3.52 -1.72
N TYR A 55 -11.26 3.48 -2.09
CA TYR A 55 -10.19 3.87 -1.19
C TYR A 55 -9.21 4.81 -1.89
N THR A 56 -8.56 5.64 -1.08
CA THR A 56 -7.36 6.39 -1.44
C THR A 56 -6.36 6.22 -0.31
N ILE A 57 -5.12 5.86 -0.64
CA ILE A 57 -4.01 5.79 0.31
C ILE A 57 -2.95 6.76 -0.20
N SER A 58 -2.59 7.75 0.62
CA SER A 58 -1.52 8.70 0.33
C SER A 58 -0.39 8.52 1.33
N GLY A 59 0.85 8.59 0.87
CA GLY A 59 2.05 8.41 1.67
C GLY A 59 3.07 9.51 1.47
N ASP A 60 3.76 9.90 2.54
CA ASP A 60 4.93 10.78 2.52
C ASP A 60 6.08 10.07 3.25
N ILE A 61 7.25 9.99 2.60
CA ILE A 61 8.44 9.30 3.08
C ILE A 61 9.58 10.30 3.05
N GLN A 62 10.36 10.37 4.13
CA GLN A 62 11.45 11.33 4.28
C GLN A 62 12.66 10.67 4.94
N SER A 63 13.86 11.03 4.50
CA SER A 63 15.11 10.69 5.19
C SER A 63 15.09 11.17 6.64
N ALA A 64 15.85 10.49 7.49
CA ALA A 64 15.95 10.80 8.90
C ALA A 64 17.33 10.44 9.45
N GLY A 65 17.69 11.03 10.59
CA GLY A 65 18.94 10.74 11.27
C GLY A 65 20.16 11.15 10.46
N LEU A 66 21.25 10.40 10.59
CA LEU A 66 22.52 10.70 9.91
C LEU A 66 22.41 10.57 8.38
N ALA A 67 21.44 9.81 7.86
CA ALA A 67 21.23 9.68 6.43
C ALA A 67 20.87 11.04 5.77
N ASP A 68 20.21 11.92 6.51
CA ASP A 68 19.80 13.25 6.02
C ASP A 68 20.99 14.20 5.83
N LEU A 69 22.08 13.99 6.57
CA LEU A 69 23.32 14.77 6.43
C LEU A 69 24.10 14.41 5.16
N VAL A 70 23.88 13.22 4.61
CA VAL A 70 24.57 12.72 3.41
C VAL A 70 23.79 13.10 2.16
N THR A 71 22.50 12.76 2.09
CA THR A 71 21.63 13.11 0.98
C THR A 71 20.17 13.04 1.40
N THR A 72 19.43 14.14 1.20
CA THR A 72 17.99 14.16 1.45
C THR A 72 17.27 13.31 0.41
N ILE A 73 16.48 12.36 0.92
CA ILE A 73 15.60 11.51 0.12
C ILE A 73 14.18 11.79 0.57
N SER A 74 13.29 12.06 -0.37
CA SER A 74 11.86 12.17 -0.10
C SER A 74 11.05 11.42 -1.15
N ALA A 75 9.88 10.94 -0.77
CA ALA A 75 8.94 10.36 -1.71
C ALA A 75 7.52 10.68 -1.31
N LYS A 76 6.68 10.97 -2.29
CA LYS A 76 5.23 11.06 -2.16
C LYS A 76 4.59 9.98 -2.99
N THR A 77 3.59 9.31 -2.46
CA THR A 77 2.89 8.25 -3.16
C THR A 77 1.39 8.36 -2.96
N SER A 78 0.63 7.96 -3.97
CA SER A 78 -0.81 7.86 -3.88
C SER A 78 -1.26 6.63 -4.66
N VAL A 79 -2.19 5.86 -4.09
CA VAL A 79 -2.90 4.80 -4.78
C VAL A 79 -4.38 4.98 -4.50
N SER A 80 -5.20 4.86 -5.53
CA SER A 80 -6.65 4.84 -5.36
C SER A 80 -7.26 3.69 -6.14
N GLY A 81 -8.43 3.24 -5.70
CA GLY A 81 -9.08 2.09 -6.28
C GLY A 81 -10.32 1.65 -5.54
N THR A 82 -10.64 0.36 -5.65
CA THR A 82 -11.82 -0.24 -5.04
C THR A 82 -11.49 -1.43 -4.13
N LEU A 83 -12.24 -1.56 -3.04
CA LEU A 83 -12.20 -2.70 -2.15
C LEU A 83 -12.97 -3.87 -2.79
N GLY A 84 -12.23 -4.88 -3.21
CA GLY A 84 -12.76 -6.18 -3.63
C GLY A 84 -13.08 -7.09 -2.45
N ARG A 85 -13.49 -8.33 -2.75
CA ARG A 85 -13.81 -9.32 -1.71
C ARG A 85 -12.57 -9.89 -1.04
N ASP A 86 -11.51 -10.07 -1.82
CA ASP A 86 -10.27 -10.77 -1.44
C ASP A 86 -9.03 -9.86 -1.47
N ARG A 87 -9.11 -8.71 -2.15
CA ARG A 87 -8.00 -7.76 -2.30
C ARG A 87 -8.49 -6.33 -2.56
N LEU A 88 -7.58 -5.38 -2.44
CA LEU A 88 -7.75 -4.04 -2.98
C LEU A 88 -7.36 -4.07 -4.47
N HIS A 89 -8.19 -3.45 -5.31
CA HIS A 89 -7.93 -3.29 -6.74
C HIS A 89 -7.60 -1.83 -7.02
N ALA A 90 -6.34 -1.54 -7.31
CA ALA A 90 -5.92 -0.21 -7.74
C ALA A 90 -6.55 0.14 -9.09
N ASP A 91 -6.92 1.41 -9.23
CA ASP A 91 -7.22 2.09 -10.49
C ASP A 91 -5.99 2.88 -10.96
N ASN A 92 -5.27 3.51 -10.02
CA ASN A 92 -4.01 4.24 -10.27
C ASN A 92 -3.04 4.08 -9.11
N TYR A 93 -1.75 4.18 -9.44
CA TYR A 93 -0.63 4.27 -8.51
C TYR A 93 0.36 5.33 -9.00
N LEU A 94 0.77 6.20 -8.09
CA LEU A 94 1.73 7.26 -8.32
C LEU A 94 2.83 7.21 -7.27
N LEU A 95 4.07 7.41 -7.70
CA LEU A 95 5.23 7.58 -6.85
C LEU A 95 6.09 8.71 -7.39
N ASP A 96 6.17 9.81 -6.65
CA ASP A 96 7.09 10.91 -6.89
C ASP A 96 8.27 10.77 -5.92
N TYR A 97 9.42 10.39 -6.44
CA TYR A 97 10.63 10.09 -5.67
C TYR A 97 11.72 11.12 -5.96
N THR A 98 12.27 11.72 -4.92
CA THR A 98 13.37 12.68 -4.99
C THR A 98 14.58 12.17 -4.20
N ASN A 99 15.74 12.21 -4.85
CA ASN A 99 17.04 11.90 -4.25
C ASN A 99 18.02 13.03 -4.58
N GLY A 100 18.29 13.89 -3.60
CA GLY A 100 19.02 15.14 -3.82
C GLY A 100 18.34 15.99 -4.89
N LYS A 101 19.04 16.26 -6.01
CA LYS A 101 18.51 17.04 -7.14
C LYS A 101 17.78 16.19 -8.19
N ARG A 102 17.73 14.86 -8.03
CA ARG A 102 17.16 13.94 -9.02
C ARG A 102 15.75 13.56 -8.59
N GLN A 103 14.77 13.99 -9.36
CA GLN A 103 13.38 13.60 -9.18
C GLN A 103 12.97 12.57 -10.24
N ARG A 104 12.15 11.61 -9.86
CA ARG A 104 11.52 10.63 -10.74
C ARG A 104 10.07 10.42 -10.36
N LEU A 105 9.19 10.60 -11.33
CA LEU A 105 7.78 10.27 -11.23
C LEU A 105 7.52 8.92 -11.89
N TYR A 106 6.82 8.03 -11.18
CA TYR A 106 6.30 6.76 -11.68
C TYR A 106 4.79 6.82 -11.64
N GLU A 107 4.15 6.51 -12.76
CA GLU A 107 2.70 6.50 -12.91
C GLU A 107 2.28 5.15 -13.48
N VAL A 108 1.23 4.56 -12.91
CA VAL A 108 0.69 3.28 -13.36
C VAL A 108 -0.83 3.34 -13.27
N ASP A 109 -1.50 3.09 -14.38
CA ASP A 109 -2.96 2.93 -14.44
C ASP A 109 -3.32 1.47 -14.61
N PHE A 110 -4.32 1.03 -13.88
CA PHE A 110 -4.78 -0.35 -13.86
C PHE A 110 -6.22 -0.44 -14.36
N ARG A 111 -6.56 -1.59 -14.94
CA ARG A 111 -7.94 -1.97 -15.27
C ARG A 111 -8.09 -3.47 -15.09
N ASN A 112 -9.01 -3.87 -14.21
CA ASN A 112 -9.27 -5.28 -13.90
C ASN A 112 -7.99 -6.05 -13.53
N GLY A 113 -7.08 -5.42 -12.77
CA GLY A 113 -5.80 -5.98 -12.37
C GLY A 113 -4.71 -6.01 -13.46
N ASN A 114 -4.96 -5.48 -14.66
CA ASN A 114 -3.92 -5.34 -15.70
C ASN A 114 -3.43 -3.89 -15.73
N VAL A 115 -2.12 -3.69 -15.93
CA VAL A 115 -1.58 -2.36 -16.21
C VAL A 115 -1.93 -1.98 -17.64
N VAL A 116 -2.64 -0.86 -17.80
CA VAL A 116 -3.04 -0.31 -19.10
C VAL A 116 -2.19 0.88 -19.53
N SER A 117 -1.53 1.53 -18.59
CA SER A 117 -0.58 2.62 -18.84
C SER A 117 0.50 2.59 -17.76
N THR A 118 1.75 2.84 -18.14
CA THR A 118 2.84 3.02 -17.18
C THR A 118 3.89 3.97 -17.73
N ALA A 119 4.36 4.90 -16.90
CA ALA A 119 5.32 5.92 -17.27
C ALA A 119 6.34 6.15 -16.15
N ILE A 120 7.58 6.44 -16.57
CA ILE A 120 8.63 6.96 -15.70
C ILE A 120 9.12 8.28 -16.30
N ARG A 121 9.21 9.33 -15.49
CA ARG A 121 9.63 10.68 -15.90
C ARG A 121 10.71 11.22 -14.96
N PRO A 122 11.88 11.66 -15.47
CA PRO A 122 12.35 11.47 -16.84
C PRO A 122 12.60 9.98 -17.16
N GLN A 123 12.54 9.62 -18.44
CA GLN A 123 12.73 8.24 -18.86
C GLN A 123 14.14 7.76 -18.50
N PRO A 124 14.28 6.63 -17.76
CA PRO A 124 15.58 6.13 -17.38
C PRO A 124 16.33 5.57 -18.59
N LYS A 125 17.63 5.86 -18.67
CA LYS A 125 18.54 5.17 -19.59
C LYS A 125 18.76 3.74 -19.09
N ARG A 126 18.55 2.76 -19.97
CA ARG A 126 18.69 1.34 -19.69
C ARG A 126 19.65 0.74 -20.70
N ASP A 127 20.60 -0.03 -20.20
CA ASP A 127 21.53 -0.81 -21.01
C ASP A 127 20.80 -2.07 -21.53
N PRO A 128 20.55 -2.19 -22.85
CA PRO A 128 19.81 -3.33 -23.41
C PRO A 128 20.45 -4.70 -23.13
N ASP A 129 21.77 -4.76 -22.97
CA ASP A 129 22.49 -6.02 -22.80
C ASP A 129 22.29 -6.61 -21.40
N SER A 130 22.15 -5.73 -20.40
CA SER A 130 21.98 -6.12 -19.01
C SER A 130 20.57 -5.93 -18.48
N TRP A 131 19.69 -5.20 -19.16
CA TRP A 131 18.32 -4.96 -18.73
C TRP A 131 17.40 -6.14 -19.06
N ILE A 132 16.61 -6.58 -18.08
CA ILE A 132 15.50 -7.53 -18.30
C ILE A 132 14.23 -6.70 -18.52
N PRO A 133 13.69 -6.62 -19.75
CA PRO A 133 12.54 -5.78 -20.05
C PRO A 133 11.25 -6.34 -19.45
N VAL A 134 10.35 -5.44 -19.07
CA VAL A 134 8.98 -5.78 -18.65
C VAL A 134 8.15 -6.06 -19.90
N SER A 135 7.60 -7.26 -20.00
CA SER A 135 6.75 -7.66 -21.11
C SER A 135 5.28 -7.29 -20.88
N ALA A 136 4.47 -7.22 -21.93
CA ALA A 136 3.02 -7.08 -21.80
C ALA A 136 2.36 -8.25 -21.01
N ARG A 137 3.05 -9.40 -20.89
CA ARG A 137 2.61 -10.52 -20.06
C ARG A 137 2.85 -10.29 -18.58
N ASP A 138 3.95 -9.64 -18.23
CA ASP A 138 4.29 -9.33 -16.85
C ASP A 138 3.31 -8.35 -16.22
N LEU A 139 2.67 -7.53 -17.05
CA LEU A 139 1.72 -6.49 -16.69
C LEU A 139 0.27 -6.97 -16.49
N ARG A 140 0.02 -8.29 -16.53
CA ARG A 140 -1.32 -8.86 -16.34
C ARG A 140 -1.53 -9.40 -14.93
N ALA A 141 -2.73 -9.17 -14.39
CA ALA A 141 -3.14 -9.62 -13.07
C ALA A 141 -2.12 -9.29 -11.96
N VAL A 142 -1.67 -8.04 -11.92
CA VAL A 142 -0.70 -7.49 -10.97
C VAL A 142 -1.35 -6.56 -9.96
N LEU A 143 -0.61 -6.26 -8.90
CA LEU A 143 -0.96 -5.37 -7.80
C LEU A 143 0.10 -4.27 -7.68
N ASP A 144 -0.28 -3.12 -7.15
CA ASP A 144 0.69 -2.09 -6.74
C ASP A 144 1.35 -2.47 -5.39
N PRO A 145 2.50 -1.87 -5.05
CA PRO A 145 3.27 -2.24 -3.86
C PRO A 145 2.60 -1.89 -2.51
N ILE A 146 1.61 -1.00 -2.50
CA ILE A 146 0.96 -0.53 -1.28
C ILE A 146 -0.33 -1.31 -1.05
N SER A 147 -1.30 -1.16 -1.95
CA SER A 147 -2.61 -1.80 -1.78
C SER A 147 -2.53 -3.32 -1.95
N GLY A 148 -1.55 -3.83 -2.70
CA GLY A 148 -1.27 -5.26 -2.83
C GLY A 148 -0.82 -5.95 -1.54
N LEU A 149 -0.40 -5.18 -0.51
CA LEU A 149 -0.06 -5.68 0.82
C LEU A 149 -1.17 -5.42 1.85
N ILE A 150 -2.32 -4.90 1.44
CA ILE A 150 -3.47 -4.67 2.32
C ILE A 150 -4.55 -5.68 1.96
N PHE A 151 -5.07 -6.37 2.98
CA PHE A 151 -6.02 -7.46 2.79
C PHE A 151 -7.36 -7.14 3.44
N PRO A 152 -8.50 -7.28 2.74
CA PRO A 152 -9.81 -7.26 3.38
C PRO A 152 -9.86 -8.27 4.55
N ALA A 153 -10.49 -7.92 5.68
CA ALA A 153 -10.40 -8.72 6.92
C ALA A 153 -10.80 -10.20 6.81
N LYS A 154 -11.62 -10.57 5.81
CA LYS A 154 -12.04 -11.96 5.55
C LYS A 154 -11.11 -12.72 4.60
N SER A 155 -10.05 -12.08 4.13
CA SER A 155 -9.11 -12.65 3.17
C SER A 155 -8.02 -13.44 3.88
N ARG A 156 -7.48 -14.42 3.17
CA ARG A 156 -6.29 -15.15 3.63
C ARG A 156 -5.06 -14.28 3.44
N ILE A 157 -4.24 -14.11 4.48
CA ILE A 157 -3.02 -13.27 4.43
C ILE A 157 -1.76 -14.08 4.07
N CYS A 158 -1.65 -15.33 4.51
CA CYS A 158 -0.68 -16.27 3.96
C CYS A 158 -1.14 -17.71 4.22
N PRO A 159 -0.77 -18.69 3.37
CA PRO A 159 0.09 -18.56 2.20
C PRO A 159 -0.60 -17.94 0.98
N GLN A 160 0.14 -17.12 0.23
CA GLN A 160 -0.31 -16.55 -1.05
C GLN A 160 0.87 -16.03 -1.88
N THR A 161 0.67 -15.84 -3.18
CA THR A 161 1.66 -15.20 -4.07
C THR A 161 1.11 -13.87 -4.55
N LEU A 162 1.84 -12.79 -4.29
CA LEU A 162 1.47 -11.43 -4.69
C LEU A 162 2.27 -11.01 -5.93
N PRO A 163 1.62 -10.88 -7.08
CA PRO A 163 2.25 -10.37 -8.29
C PRO A 163 2.35 -8.84 -8.24
N ILE A 164 3.48 -8.29 -7.79
CA ILE A 164 3.67 -6.83 -7.65
C ILE A 164 4.34 -6.23 -8.88
N TYR A 165 3.81 -5.09 -9.35
CA TYR A 165 4.48 -4.19 -10.29
C TYR A 165 4.57 -2.80 -9.68
N ASP A 166 5.80 -2.27 -9.55
CA ASP A 166 6.06 -1.00 -8.83
C ASP A 166 6.20 0.23 -9.74
N GLY A 167 5.86 0.09 -11.03
CA GLY A 167 6.06 1.13 -12.05
C GLY A 167 7.37 0.99 -12.83
N GLU A 168 8.30 0.14 -12.39
CA GLU A 168 9.52 -0.19 -13.13
C GLU A 168 9.80 -1.69 -13.18
N SER A 169 9.62 -2.38 -12.07
CA SER A 169 9.98 -3.78 -11.83
C SER A 169 8.74 -4.63 -11.59
N ARG A 170 8.76 -5.85 -12.12
CA ARG A 170 7.80 -6.92 -11.82
C ARG A 170 8.44 -7.96 -10.91
N MET A 171 7.77 -8.30 -9.82
CA MET A 171 8.24 -9.29 -8.85
C MET A 171 7.09 -10.07 -8.21
N ASP A 172 7.27 -11.36 -7.96
CA ASP A 172 6.33 -12.11 -7.12
C ASP A 172 6.85 -12.13 -5.67
N LEU A 173 5.99 -11.73 -4.72
CA LEU A 173 6.23 -11.93 -3.29
C LEU A 173 5.48 -13.20 -2.87
N VAL A 174 6.22 -14.26 -2.59
CA VAL A 174 5.62 -15.53 -2.15
C VAL A 174 5.59 -15.55 -0.63
N LEU A 175 4.38 -15.42 -0.08
CA LEU A 175 4.09 -15.36 1.34
C LEU A 175 3.82 -16.77 1.89
N SER A 176 4.44 -17.08 3.02
CA SER A 176 4.21 -18.32 3.79
C SER A 176 3.85 -17.99 5.23
N SER A 177 2.92 -18.73 5.84
CA SER A 177 2.58 -18.52 7.27
C SER A 177 3.76 -18.86 8.17
N LYS A 178 4.02 -18.01 9.17
CA LYS A 178 5.00 -18.22 10.24
C LYS A 178 4.38 -18.09 11.64
N GLY A 179 3.06 -18.18 11.74
CA GLY A 179 2.31 -18.06 12.99
C GLY A 179 2.05 -16.60 13.39
N GLU A 180 1.94 -16.37 14.69
CA GLU A 180 1.59 -15.07 15.27
C GLU A 180 2.69 -14.56 16.19
N LYS A 181 2.79 -13.23 16.31
CA LYS A 181 3.67 -12.56 17.28
C LYS A 181 2.99 -11.35 17.90
N PRO A 182 3.21 -11.08 19.19
CA PRO A 182 2.71 -9.85 19.80
C PRO A 182 3.44 -8.64 19.21
N PHE A 183 2.69 -7.55 19.00
CA PHE A 183 3.20 -6.26 18.56
C PHE A 183 2.44 -5.14 19.26
N SER A 184 3.13 -4.05 19.56
CA SER A 184 2.53 -2.89 20.23
C SER A 184 3.10 -1.60 19.66
N THR A 185 2.22 -0.64 19.41
CA THR A 185 2.53 0.69 18.91
C THR A 185 1.41 1.66 19.28
N LYS A 186 1.55 2.95 18.97
CA LYS A 186 0.46 3.90 19.22
C LYS A 186 -0.77 3.53 18.38
N GLY A 187 -1.90 3.25 19.03
CA GLY A 187 -3.17 2.91 18.36
C GLY A 187 -3.41 1.42 18.13
N PHE A 188 -2.44 0.55 18.44
CA PHE A 188 -2.59 -0.90 18.33
C PHE A 188 -1.73 -1.64 19.34
N ALA A 189 -2.32 -2.62 20.04
CA ALA A 189 -1.61 -3.61 20.82
C ALA A 189 -2.33 -4.95 20.71
N GLY A 190 -1.61 -6.00 20.34
CA GLY A 190 -2.19 -7.33 20.18
C GLY A 190 -1.31 -8.24 19.32
N ASP A 191 -1.86 -9.40 18.96
CA ASP A 191 -1.18 -10.35 18.10
C ASP A 191 -1.23 -9.94 16.63
N THR A 192 -0.15 -10.25 15.93
CA THR A 192 0.02 -9.97 14.50
C THR A 192 0.28 -11.26 13.74
N LEU A 193 -0.24 -11.34 12.53
CA LEU A 193 -0.01 -12.47 11.63
C LEU A 193 1.34 -12.29 10.94
N VAL A 194 2.25 -13.25 11.12
CA VAL A 194 3.59 -13.20 10.54
C VAL A 194 3.62 -14.03 9.26
N CYS A 195 3.97 -13.37 8.16
CA CYS A 195 4.25 -14.04 6.90
C CYS A 195 5.74 -13.97 6.58
N GLY A 196 6.34 -15.12 6.30
CA GLY A 196 7.65 -15.19 5.64
C GLY A 196 7.51 -14.78 4.18
N VAL A 197 8.53 -14.11 3.64
CA VAL A 197 8.52 -13.61 2.26
C VAL A 197 9.68 -14.21 1.48
N ARG A 198 9.38 -14.71 0.28
CA ARG A 198 10.38 -15.04 -0.73
C ARG A 198 10.23 -14.10 -1.92
N TYR A 199 11.30 -13.37 -2.24
CA TYR A 199 11.34 -12.41 -3.33
C TYR A 199 11.71 -13.10 -4.65
N VAL A 200 10.85 -12.96 -5.66
CA VAL A 200 11.06 -13.56 -6.99
C VAL A 200 11.03 -12.46 -8.04
N PRO A 201 12.18 -11.89 -8.43
CA PRO A 201 12.21 -10.89 -9.48
C PRO A 201 11.82 -11.54 -10.82
N ARG A 202 11.00 -10.85 -11.63
CA ARG A 202 10.52 -11.33 -12.93
C ARG A 202 11.09 -10.51 -14.08
N SER A 203 10.95 -9.19 -14.01
CA SER A 203 11.41 -8.27 -15.04
C SER A 203 11.53 -6.83 -14.52
N GLY A 204 12.06 -5.94 -15.34
CA GLY A 204 12.24 -4.53 -15.00
C GLY A 204 13.43 -4.25 -14.08
N TYR A 205 14.50 -5.03 -14.23
CA TYR A 205 15.73 -4.85 -13.46
C TYR A 205 16.97 -5.20 -14.28
N ARG A 206 18.13 -4.73 -13.82
CA ARG A 206 19.43 -5.04 -14.42
C ARG A 206 19.98 -6.37 -13.89
N LYS A 207 20.46 -7.25 -14.76
CA LYS A 207 21.17 -8.49 -14.40
C LYS A 207 22.42 -8.18 -13.56
N GLY A 208 22.70 -9.01 -12.56
CA GLY A 208 23.86 -8.85 -11.67
C GLY A 208 23.72 -7.72 -10.63
N ARG A 209 22.51 -7.17 -10.47
CA ARG A 209 22.16 -6.27 -9.35
C ARG A 209 22.32 -7.02 -8.02
N LYS A 210 23.41 -6.72 -7.30
CA LYS A 210 23.78 -7.40 -6.04
C LYS A 210 22.67 -7.37 -4.97
N ASP A 211 21.94 -6.27 -4.89
CA ASP A 211 20.78 -6.10 -4.01
C ASP A 211 19.67 -7.12 -4.35
N ILE A 212 19.30 -7.22 -5.62
CA ILE A 212 18.28 -8.15 -6.12
C ILE A 212 18.72 -9.60 -5.93
N ASP A 213 19.96 -9.92 -6.27
CA ASP A 213 20.47 -11.30 -6.17
C ASP A 213 20.57 -11.74 -4.70
N TYR A 214 20.93 -10.84 -3.79
CA TYR A 214 20.89 -11.09 -2.35
C TYR A 214 19.47 -11.38 -1.86
N LEU A 215 18.51 -10.51 -2.22
CA LEU A 215 17.10 -10.69 -1.82
C LEU A 215 16.50 -11.97 -2.39
N ARG A 216 16.86 -12.34 -3.62
CA ARG A 216 16.42 -13.60 -4.26
C ARG A 216 16.86 -14.84 -3.47
N GLY A 217 18.07 -14.81 -2.88
CA GLY A 217 18.60 -15.91 -2.08
C GLY A 217 18.11 -15.92 -0.63
N SER A 218 17.52 -14.82 -0.15
CA SER A 218 17.11 -14.68 1.25
C SER A 218 15.85 -15.50 1.57
N LYS A 219 15.89 -16.18 2.73
CA LYS A 219 14.75 -16.87 3.36
C LYS A 219 14.31 -16.23 4.67
N ALA A 220 14.90 -15.10 5.04
CA ALA A 220 14.73 -14.46 6.34
C ALA A 220 13.91 -13.16 6.29
N MET A 221 13.25 -12.88 5.16
CA MET A 221 12.33 -11.76 5.06
C MET A 221 11.00 -12.08 5.75
N GLU A 222 10.45 -11.11 6.46
CA GLU A 222 9.17 -11.22 7.15
C GLU A 222 8.35 -9.94 6.96
N ILE A 223 7.03 -10.09 6.89
CA ILE A 223 6.05 -9.02 7.04
C ILE A 223 5.05 -9.45 8.11
N TRP A 224 4.76 -8.57 9.06
CA TRP A 224 3.79 -8.80 10.10
C TRP A 224 2.58 -7.91 9.84
N PHE A 225 1.39 -8.48 9.95
CA PHE A 225 0.12 -7.81 9.64
C PHE A 225 -0.74 -7.66 10.89
N ALA A 226 -1.25 -6.46 11.10
CA ALA A 226 -2.23 -6.16 12.14
C ALA A 226 -3.57 -5.80 11.50
N LYS A 227 -4.67 -6.05 12.21
CA LYS A 227 -6.01 -5.67 11.77
C LYS A 227 -6.28 -4.21 12.14
N ALA A 228 -6.50 -3.38 11.12
CA ALA A 228 -6.99 -2.02 11.28
C ALA A 228 -8.53 -2.05 11.39
N GLU A 229 -9.06 -2.07 12.61
CA GLU A 229 -10.50 -2.20 12.86
C GLU A 229 -11.33 -1.11 12.19
N ALA A 230 -10.84 0.14 12.18
CA ALA A 230 -11.55 1.30 11.62
C ALA A 230 -11.90 1.16 10.13
N VAL A 231 -11.07 0.44 9.37
CA VAL A 231 -11.20 0.25 7.92
C VAL A 231 -11.38 -1.23 7.54
N ASN A 232 -11.49 -2.12 8.54
CA ASN A 232 -11.71 -3.56 8.41
C ASN A 232 -10.78 -4.26 7.39
N VAL A 233 -9.49 -3.92 7.45
CA VAL A 233 -8.43 -4.53 6.63
C VAL A 233 -7.25 -4.93 7.51
N TYR A 234 -6.45 -5.89 7.06
CA TYR A 234 -5.11 -6.13 7.57
C TYR A 234 -4.09 -5.32 6.78
N ALA A 235 -3.16 -4.69 7.47
CA ALA A 235 -2.07 -3.94 6.87
C ALA A 235 -0.75 -4.24 7.58
N PRO A 236 0.40 -4.06 6.89
CA PRO A 236 1.71 -4.28 7.48
C PRO A 236 1.92 -3.38 8.71
N VAL A 237 2.50 -3.91 9.78
CA VAL A 237 2.98 -3.13 10.93
C VAL A 237 4.46 -3.32 11.20
N TYR A 238 5.05 -4.38 10.65
CA TYR A 238 6.47 -4.62 10.73
C TYR A 238 6.97 -5.32 9.47
N VAL A 239 8.13 -4.92 8.96
CA VAL A 239 8.82 -5.57 7.84
C VAL A 239 10.28 -5.75 8.24
N LYS A 240 10.82 -6.94 7.97
CA LYS A 240 12.24 -7.27 8.14
C LYS A 240 12.82 -7.74 6.82
N ILE A 241 13.83 -7.04 6.34
CA ILE A 241 14.53 -7.37 5.09
C ILE A 241 16.03 -7.45 5.40
N PRO A 242 16.65 -8.64 5.38
CA PRO A 242 18.11 -8.71 5.42
C PRO A 242 18.65 -8.09 4.13
N THR A 243 19.71 -7.30 4.25
CA THR A 243 20.45 -6.72 3.13
C THR A 243 21.94 -6.99 3.32
N GLN A 244 22.74 -6.72 2.28
CA GLN A 244 24.20 -6.82 2.35
C GLN A 244 24.83 -5.87 3.39
N TYR A 245 24.12 -4.82 3.78
CA TYR A 245 24.61 -3.76 4.67
C TYR A 245 24.03 -3.85 6.09
N GLY A 246 23.31 -4.94 6.40
CA GLY A 246 22.59 -5.12 7.65
C GLY A 246 21.10 -5.33 7.44
N THR A 247 20.36 -5.51 8.53
CA THR A 247 18.91 -5.73 8.44
C THR A 247 18.21 -4.38 8.32
N LEU A 248 17.44 -4.22 7.24
CA LEU A 248 16.48 -3.14 7.09
C LEU A 248 15.18 -3.52 7.82
N THR A 249 14.70 -2.65 8.69
CA THR A 249 13.41 -2.80 9.37
C THR A 249 12.51 -1.61 9.07
N ILE A 250 11.22 -1.88 8.90
CA ILE A 250 10.16 -0.88 8.80
C ILE A 250 9.19 -1.24 9.93
N SER A 251 9.05 -0.38 10.94
CA SER A 251 8.22 -0.65 12.11
C SER A 251 7.20 0.46 12.30
N ALA A 252 5.93 0.11 12.46
CA ALA A 252 4.88 1.06 12.76
C ALA A 252 5.12 1.69 14.14
N VAL A 253 5.16 3.01 14.19
CA VAL A 253 5.18 3.82 15.41
C VAL A 253 3.80 4.41 15.74
N ARG A 254 2.88 4.34 14.77
CA ARG A 254 1.44 4.53 14.94
C ARG A 254 0.68 3.63 13.97
N PHE A 255 -0.40 3.01 14.42
CA PHE A 255 -1.33 2.25 13.60
C PHE A 255 -2.76 2.52 14.10
N GLY A 256 -3.45 3.48 13.48
CA GLY A 256 -4.75 3.95 13.93
C GLY A 256 -4.82 5.47 14.09
N GLY A 257 -6.04 5.96 14.25
CA GLY A 257 -6.40 7.38 14.17
C GLY A 257 -6.95 7.74 12.81
#